data_AF-A0A9P3BYN3-F1
#
_entry.id   AF-A0A9P3BYN3-F1
#
_cell.length_a   1.000
_cell.length_b   1.000
_cell.length_c   1.000
_cell.angle_alpha   90.00
_cell.angle_beta   90.00
_cell.angle_gamma   90.00
#
_symmetry.space_group_name_H-M   'P 1'
#
loop_
_entity.id
_entity.type
_entity.pdbx_description
1 polymer ?
#
loop_
_entity_poly.entity_id
_entity_poly.type
_entity_poly.pdbx_seq_one_letter_code
_entity_poly.pdbx_strand_id
1 'polypeptide(L)'
;MELEYFPKSVWVGKRINFPDAGSSWTLREKLTEHSYRLSKKDADEYETTPSAGATFKCQNLENPAQEALMKIHIQVPYSGTEFHPSSVRGTQASANIPEDLEEYIKALQRLRDCKFTPNLLEHKVDVQEEDGLVPRGWSIYLLATAIPGIPLAIEGSRYEYENQLTFLVPDGEFWKNLDRPTRDEIRTQFEAAYNDITAKGVSCGLATLRDIYWDSSTNTLTINTQFKPFSDNYVTKRPTPWSTQYFGVYGLALRPQSLRFPYDLTMTIPQLEKIGWRF
;
A
#
# COMPACT_ATOMS: atom_id res chain seq x y z
N MET A 1 1.09 24.83 -1.52
CA MET A 1 1.12 24.16 -2.84
C MET A 1 1.74 22.80 -2.60
N GLU A 2 1.00 21.74 -2.86
CA GLU A 2 1.53 20.37 -2.73
C GLU A 2 2.46 20.12 -3.94
N LEU A 3 3.66 19.61 -3.68
CA LEU A 3 4.60 19.30 -4.75
C LEU A 3 4.19 17.99 -5.42
N GLU A 4 4.03 18.03 -6.74
CA GLU A 4 3.79 16.84 -7.56
C GLU A 4 5.13 16.36 -8.14
N TYR A 5 5.57 15.17 -7.74
CA TYR A 5 6.79 14.51 -8.21
C TYR A 5 6.53 13.58 -9.40
N PHE A 6 5.28 13.14 -9.58
CA PHE A 6 4.85 12.33 -10.72
C PHE A 6 3.85 13.05 -11.63
N PRO A 7 4.19 14.20 -12.24
CA PRO A 7 3.27 14.90 -13.13
C PRO A 7 2.91 14.04 -14.35
N LYS A 8 1.60 13.96 -14.65
CA LYS A 8 1.08 13.11 -15.73
C LYS A 8 1.73 13.44 -17.08
N SER A 9 2.01 14.71 -17.34
CA SER A 9 2.66 15.20 -18.57
C SER A 9 4.08 14.66 -18.78
N VAL A 10 4.76 14.22 -17.71
CA VAL A 10 6.12 13.65 -17.77
C VAL A 10 6.09 12.14 -17.73
N TRP A 11 5.23 11.55 -16.90
CA TRP A 11 5.29 10.11 -16.60
C TRP A 11 4.37 9.25 -17.47
N VAL A 12 3.18 9.73 -17.83
CA VAL A 12 2.28 8.96 -18.71
C VAL A 12 2.90 8.86 -20.10
N GLY A 13 2.95 7.64 -20.64
CA GLY A 13 3.61 7.32 -21.90
C GLY A 13 5.07 6.88 -21.76
N LYS A 14 5.70 7.03 -20.59
CA LYS A 14 7.06 6.51 -20.37
C LYS A 14 7.09 4.99 -20.50
N ARG A 15 8.20 4.49 -21.07
CA ARG A 15 8.52 3.06 -21.16
C ARG A 15 9.44 2.68 -20.01
N ILE A 16 9.07 1.64 -19.28
CA ILE A 16 9.89 1.02 -18.24
C ILE A 16 10.32 -0.36 -18.76
N ASN A 17 11.63 -0.61 -18.78
CA ASN A 17 12.20 -1.87 -19.23
C ASN A 17 12.66 -2.69 -18.03
N PHE A 18 12.41 -4.00 -18.06
CA PHE A 18 12.99 -5.00 -17.17
C PHE A 18 13.89 -5.94 -18.01
N PRO A 19 15.18 -5.60 -18.19
CA PRO A 19 16.08 -6.32 -19.09
C PRO A 19 16.22 -7.80 -18.75
N ASP A 20 16.33 -8.13 -17.47
CA ASP A 20 16.50 -9.52 -17.00
C ASP A 20 15.31 -10.42 -17.35
N ALA A 21 14.11 -9.82 -17.38
CA ALA A 21 12.87 -10.50 -17.77
C ALA A 21 12.55 -10.37 -19.27
N GLY A 22 13.30 -9.55 -20.01
CA GLY A 22 13.03 -9.26 -21.41
C GLY A 22 11.64 -8.64 -21.66
N SER A 23 11.11 -7.85 -20.71
CA SER A 23 9.78 -7.24 -20.83
C SER A 23 9.81 -5.72 -20.74
N SER A 24 8.89 -5.07 -21.46
CA SER A 24 8.76 -3.61 -21.50
C SER A 24 7.32 -3.20 -21.22
N TRP A 25 7.13 -2.13 -20.46
CA TRP A 25 5.81 -1.66 -20.04
C TRP A 25 5.65 -0.15 -20.26
N THR A 26 4.52 0.27 -20.82
CA THR A 26 4.17 1.70 -20.97
C THR A 26 3.25 2.13 -19.83
N LEU A 27 3.59 3.22 -19.14
CA LEU A 27 2.71 3.83 -18.14
C LEU A 27 1.51 4.50 -18.83
N ARG A 28 0.29 4.13 -18.47
CA ARG A 28 -0.94 4.59 -19.14
C ARG A 28 -1.74 5.58 -18.31
N GLU A 29 -1.90 5.31 -17.03
CA GLU A 29 -2.75 6.10 -16.13
C GLU A 29 -2.09 6.21 -14.77
N LYS A 30 -1.94 7.42 -14.22
CA LYS A 30 -1.53 7.61 -12.82
C LYS A 30 -2.75 7.44 -11.92
N LEU A 31 -2.68 6.49 -10.99
CA LEU A 31 -3.73 6.18 -10.03
C LEU A 31 -3.57 6.95 -8.73
N THR A 32 -2.38 6.90 -8.14
CA THR A 32 -2.09 7.51 -6.84
C THR A 32 -0.69 8.10 -6.82
N GLU A 33 -0.49 9.07 -5.92
CA GLU A 33 0.81 9.63 -5.58
C GLU A 33 0.83 9.95 -4.09
N HIS A 34 1.97 9.74 -3.46
CA HIS A 34 2.26 10.16 -2.10
C HIS A 34 3.72 10.58 -2.00
N SER A 35 4.03 11.45 -1.04
CA SER A 35 5.41 11.85 -0.77
C SER A 35 5.69 11.90 0.72
N TYR A 36 6.92 11.53 1.06
CA TYR A 36 7.50 11.66 2.38
C TYR A 36 8.63 12.68 2.29
N ARG A 37 8.30 13.92 2.63
CA ARG A 37 9.20 15.07 2.53
C ARG A 37 9.89 15.28 3.86
N LEU A 38 11.20 15.49 3.82
CA LEU A 38 12.02 15.74 5.00
C LEU A 38 12.98 16.90 4.73
N SER A 39 13.23 17.72 5.75
CA SER A 39 14.39 18.59 5.72
C SER A 39 15.67 17.76 5.82
N LYS A 40 16.82 18.33 5.46
CA LYS A 40 18.12 17.65 5.67
C LYS A 40 18.30 17.24 7.13
N LYS A 41 17.95 18.12 8.07
CA LYS A 41 18.08 17.86 9.51
C LYS A 41 17.28 16.63 9.93
N ASP A 42 16.02 16.55 9.51
CA ASP A 42 15.14 15.43 9.89
C ASP A 42 15.58 14.13 9.21
N ALA A 43 16.06 14.21 7.96
CA ALA A 43 16.62 13.05 7.26
C ALA A 43 17.88 12.52 7.95
N ASP A 44 18.76 13.40 8.42
CA ASP A 44 19.94 13.04 9.21
C ASP A 44 19.53 12.42 10.57
N GLU A 45 18.50 12.97 11.23
CA GLU A 45 17.99 12.47 12.52
C GLU A 45 17.31 11.09 12.41
N TYR A 46 16.56 10.86 11.34
CA TYR A 46 15.87 9.59 11.08
C TYR A 46 16.70 8.58 10.28
N GLU A 47 17.94 8.94 9.92
CA GLU A 47 18.85 8.13 9.12
C GLU A 47 18.20 7.59 7.83
N THR A 48 17.45 8.45 7.13
CA THR A 48 16.68 8.09 5.94
C THR A 48 16.77 9.13 4.83
N THR A 49 16.13 8.87 3.68
CA THR A 49 16.01 9.84 2.59
C THR A 49 14.55 10.18 2.32
N PRO A 50 14.24 11.45 1.99
CA PRO A 50 12.91 11.79 1.53
C PRO A 50 12.61 11.08 0.21
N SER A 51 11.37 10.63 0.05
CA SER A 51 10.95 9.85 -1.10
C SER A 51 9.55 10.22 -1.58
N ALA A 52 9.23 9.84 -2.81
CA ALA A 52 7.89 9.88 -3.34
C ALA A 52 7.54 8.56 -4.01
N GLY A 53 6.28 8.16 -3.92
CA GLY A 53 5.75 6.94 -4.50
C GLY A 53 4.52 7.23 -5.36
N ALA A 54 4.42 6.60 -6.52
CA ALA A 54 3.25 6.66 -7.37
C ALA A 54 2.88 5.29 -7.94
N THR A 55 1.58 5.05 -8.09
CA THR A 55 1.06 3.84 -8.75
C THR A 55 0.47 4.21 -10.10
N PHE A 56 0.81 3.44 -11.13
CA PHE A 56 0.29 3.58 -12.48
C PHE A 56 -0.36 2.28 -12.95
N LYS A 57 -1.41 2.38 -13.76
CA LYS A 57 -1.73 1.30 -14.70
C LYS A 57 -0.69 1.32 -15.80
N CYS A 58 -0.21 0.16 -16.18
CA CYS A 58 0.72 -0.02 -17.28
C CYS A 58 0.30 -1.20 -18.16
N GLN A 59 0.81 -1.18 -19.38
CA GLN A 59 0.46 -2.16 -20.40
C GLN A 59 1.75 -2.71 -21.01
N ASN A 60 1.80 -4.01 -21.21
CA ASN A 60 2.93 -4.69 -21.82
C ASN A 60 3.05 -4.26 -23.30
N LEU A 61 4.27 -3.94 -23.76
CA LEU A 61 4.49 -3.50 -25.14
C LEU A 61 4.37 -4.66 -26.14
N GLU A 62 4.82 -5.83 -25.74
CA GLU A 62 4.85 -7.06 -26.51
C GLU A 62 3.46 -7.72 -26.57
N ASN A 63 2.63 -7.51 -25.54
CA ASN A 63 1.25 -7.97 -25.49
C ASN A 63 0.30 -6.90 -24.88
N PRO A 64 -0.30 -6.03 -25.70
CA PRO A 64 -1.19 -4.98 -25.20
C PRO A 64 -2.44 -5.47 -24.45
N ALA A 65 -2.85 -6.73 -24.59
CA ALA A 65 -3.95 -7.27 -23.79
C ALA A 65 -3.55 -7.49 -22.31
N GLN A 66 -2.25 -7.49 -22.01
CA GLN A 66 -1.73 -7.67 -20.67
C GLN A 66 -1.55 -6.32 -19.97
N GLU A 67 -2.38 -6.09 -18.94
CA GLU A 67 -2.31 -4.93 -18.05
C GLU A 67 -1.70 -5.31 -16.70
N ALA A 68 -1.07 -4.35 -16.06
CA ALA A 68 -0.41 -4.50 -14.76
C ALA A 68 -0.40 -3.18 -13.99
N LEU A 69 0.00 -3.25 -12.72
CA LEU A 69 0.31 -2.10 -11.90
C LEU A 69 1.82 -1.87 -11.85
N MET A 70 2.23 -0.63 -12.06
CA MET A 70 3.60 -0.19 -11.82
C MET A 70 3.61 0.71 -10.59
N LYS A 71 4.26 0.28 -9.51
CA LYS A 71 4.57 1.14 -8.37
C LYS A 71 5.99 1.64 -8.52
N ILE A 72 6.16 2.95 -8.47
CA ILE A 72 7.46 3.62 -8.63
C ILE A 72 7.74 4.39 -7.36
N HIS A 73 8.87 4.13 -6.73
CA HIS A 73 9.38 4.91 -5.61
C HIS A 73 10.69 5.57 -6.01
N ILE A 74 10.85 6.85 -5.73
CA ILE A 74 12.06 7.59 -6.09
C ILE A 74 12.52 8.44 -4.91
N GLN A 75 13.84 8.58 -4.78
CA GLN A 75 14.41 9.60 -3.91
C GLN A 75 14.00 10.99 -4.41
N VAL A 76 13.56 11.86 -3.49
CA VAL A 76 13.26 13.26 -3.81
C VAL A 76 14.21 14.19 -3.06
N PRO A 77 14.31 15.48 -3.43
CA PRO A 77 15.19 16.41 -2.73
C PRO A 77 14.70 16.69 -1.31
N TYR A 78 15.61 17.14 -0.45
CA TYR A 78 15.24 17.70 0.85
C TYR A 78 14.29 18.89 0.68
N SER A 79 13.36 19.03 1.62
CA SER A 79 12.45 20.16 1.70
C SER A 79 13.22 21.49 1.66
N GLY A 80 12.84 22.37 0.74
CA GLY A 80 13.49 23.67 0.50
C GLY A 80 14.58 23.64 -0.57
N THR A 81 14.90 22.49 -1.17
CA THR A 81 15.92 22.36 -2.22
C THR A 81 15.36 21.84 -3.55
N GLU A 82 14.04 21.66 -3.65
CA GLU A 82 13.39 21.01 -4.78
C GLU A 82 13.62 21.75 -6.11
N PHE A 83 13.76 23.08 -6.04
CA PHE A 83 14.00 23.95 -7.20
C PHE A 83 15.47 24.40 -7.33
N HIS A 84 16.38 23.86 -6.52
CA HIS A 84 17.81 24.13 -6.68
C HIS A 84 18.36 23.48 -7.97
N PRO A 85 19.51 23.96 -8.49
CA PRO A 85 20.17 23.34 -9.63
C PRO A 85 20.41 21.84 -9.43
N SER A 86 20.39 21.08 -10.53
CA SER A 86 20.60 19.62 -10.52
C SER A 86 21.89 19.22 -9.81
N SER A 87 22.97 20.00 -9.96
CA SER A 87 24.24 19.78 -9.26
C SER A 87 24.11 19.83 -7.73
N VAL A 88 23.25 20.70 -7.19
CA VAL A 88 23.00 20.82 -5.74
C VAL A 88 22.07 19.71 -5.26
N ARG A 89 21.06 19.33 -6.06
CA ARG A 89 20.18 18.20 -5.71
C ARG A 89 20.94 16.88 -5.78
N GLY A 90 21.85 16.73 -6.74
CA GLY A 90 22.67 15.53 -6.92
C GLY A 90 23.62 15.26 -5.76
N THR A 91 24.06 16.28 -5.01
CA THR A 91 24.84 16.05 -3.78
C THR A 91 24.04 15.40 -2.65
N GLN A 92 22.72 15.26 -2.81
CA GLN A 92 21.82 14.62 -1.84
C GLN A 92 21.60 13.14 -2.16
N ALA A 93 22.11 12.66 -3.31
CA ALA A 93 21.97 11.26 -3.71
C ALA A 93 22.50 10.31 -2.64
N SER A 94 21.69 9.32 -2.30
CA SER A 94 22.08 8.24 -1.39
C SER A 94 22.04 6.91 -2.12
N ALA A 95 22.97 6.03 -1.78
CA ALA A 95 22.90 4.63 -2.18
C ALA A 95 21.98 3.81 -1.24
N ASN A 96 21.65 4.34 -0.06
CA ASN A 96 20.84 3.66 0.93
C ASN A 96 19.35 3.85 0.60
N ILE A 97 18.69 2.73 0.30
CA ILE A 97 17.23 2.67 0.17
C ILE A 97 16.63 2.68 1.58
N PRO A 98 15.56 3.46 1.84
CA PRO A 98 14.83 3.39 3.10
C PRO A 98 14.42 1.96 3.49
N GLU A 99 14.65 1.59 4.76
CA GLU A 99 14.42 0.22 5.27
C GLU A 99 12.97 -0.24 5.03
N ASP A 100 11.99 0.66 5.14
CA ASP A 100 10.58 0.37 4.92
C ASP A 100 10.26 -0.02 3.46
N LEU A 101 10.99 0.50 2.49
CA LEU A 101 10.88 0.10 1.09
C LEU A 101 11.56 -1.24 0.85
N GLU A 102 12.70 -1.51 1.47
CA GLU A 102 13.32 -2.83 1.39
C GLU A 102 12.44 -3.91 2.01
N GLU A 103 11.86 -3.63 3.17
CA GLU A 103 10.87 -4.48 3.84
C GLU A 103 9.69 -4.74 2.91
N TYR A 104 9.17 -3.70 2.25
CA TYR A 104 8.05 -3.86 1.33
C TYR A 104 8.36 -4.79 0.16
N ILE A 105 9.53 -4.64 -0.46
CA ILE A 105 9.99 -5.55 -1.53
C ILE A 105 10.10 -6.98 -1.02
N LYS A 106 10.71 -7.18 0.16
CA LYS A 106 10.83 -8.52 0.79
C LYS A 106 9.45 -9.12 1.08
N ALA A 107 8.47 -8.32 1.51
CA ALA A 107 7.11 -8.78 1.73
C ALA A 107 6.42 -9.20 0.42
N LEU A 108 6.51 -8.38 -0.63
CA LEU A 108 5.95 -8.71 -1.95
C LEU A 108 6.60 -9.97 -2.55
N GLN A 109 7.89 -10.20 -2.32
CA GLN A 109 8.57 -11.43 -2.74
C GLN A 109 8.00 -12.67 -2.02
N ARG A 110 7.67 -12.58 -0.72
CA ARG A 110 7.02 -13.67 0.03
C ARG A 110 5.58 -13.93 -0.42
N LEU A 111 4.93 -12.95 -1.05
CA LEU A 111 3.53 -13.01 -1.46
C LEU A 111 3.32 -13.33 -2.96
N ARG A 112 4.37 -13.72 -3.69
CA ARG A 112 4.29 -13.95 -5.15
C ARG A 112 3.23 -14.97 -5.60
N ASP A 113 2.85 -15.89 -4.72
CA ASP A 113 1.83 -16.92 -4.94
C ASP A 113 0.54 -16.68 -4.13
N CYS A 114 0.40 -15.51 -3.48
CA CYS A 114 -0.77 -15.16 -2.70
C CYS A 114 -1.89 -14.61 -3.59
N LYS A 115 -2.94 -15.40 -3.80
CA LYS A 115 -4.11 -15.01 -4.63
C LYS A 115 -4.87 -13.78 -4.12
N PHE A 116 -4.64 -13.36 -2.88
CA PHE A 116 -5.33 -12.22 -2.25
C PHE A 116 -4.54 -10.92 -2.38
N THR A 117 -3.42 -10.90 -3.09
CA THR A 117 -2.57 -9.71 -3.25
C THR A 117 -2.16 -9.52 -4.70
N PRO A 118 -1.81 -8.30 -5.13
CA PRO A 118 -1.13 -8.12 -6.40
C PRO A 118 0.20 -8.87 -6.38
N ASN A 119 0.38 -9.82 -7.28
CA ASN A 119 1.60 -10.61 -7.34
C ASN A 119 2.70 -9.78 -7.98
N LEU A 120 3.86 -9.70 -7.32
CA LEU A 120 5.05 -9.08 -7.89
C LEU A 120 5.53 -9.91 -9.08
N LEU A 121 5.39 -9.33 -10.27
CA LEU A 121 5.86 -9.91 -11.53
C LEU A 121 7.37 -9.65 -11.67
N GLU A 122 7.75 -8.38 -11.61
CA GLU A 122 9.14 -7.95 -11.77
C GLU A 122 9.47 -6.79 -10.83
N HIS A 123 10.75 -6.62 -10.52
CA HIS A 123 11.24 -5.43 -9.85
C HIS A 123 12.63 -5.06 -10.31
N LYS A 124 12.96 -3.77 -10.23
CA LYS A 124 14.33 -3.29 -10.37
C LYS A 124 14.60 -2.10 -9.45
N VAL A 125 15.85 -2.00 -9.03
CA VAL A 125 16.42 -0.79 -8.42
C VAL A 125 17.29 -0.15 -9.50
N ASP A 126 17.16 1.16 -9.65
CA ASP A 126 17.82 1.94 -10.69
C ASP A 126 18.36 3.25 -10.12
N VAL A 127 19.22 3.91 -10.87
CA VAL A 127 19.84 5.19 -10.49
C VAL A 127 19.23 6.29 -11.35
N GLN A 128 18.82 7.39 -10.73
CA GLN A 128 18.25 8.53 -11.44
C GLN A 128 19.29 9.19 -12.34
N GLU A 129 18.86 9.52 -13.56
CA GLU A 129 19.64 10.25 -14.56
C GLU A 129 19.94 11.71 -14.13
N GLU A 130 20.78 12.41 -14.90
CA GLU A 130 21.22 13.78 -14.59
C GLU A 130 20.07 14.82 -14.55
N ASP A 131 18.95 14.54 -15.23
CA ASP A 131 17.73 15.35 -15.20
C ASP A 131 16.73 14.90 -14.13
N GLY A 132 17.08 13.89 -13.33
CA GLY A 132 16.29 13.36 -12.24
C GLY A 132 15.97 14.37 -11.15
N LEU A 133 15.04 14.01 -10.26
CA LEU A 133 14.69 14.82 -9.10
C LEU A 133 15.91 14.96 -8.18
N VAL A 134 16.57 13.83 -7.91
CA VAL A 134 17.87 13.77 -7.26
C VAL A 134 18.80 13.03 -8.23
N PRO A 135 19.58 13.74 -9.05
CA PRO A 135 20.55 13.11 -9.93
C PRO A 135 21.42 12.11 -9.19
N ARG A 136 21.55 10.89 -9.72
CA ARG A 136 22.24 9.75 -9.12
C ARG A 136 21.60 9.19 -7.84
N GLY A 137 20.45 9.70 -7.41
CA GLY A 137 19.65 9.12 -6.33
C GLY A 137 19.00 7.81 -6.76
N TRP A 138 18.46 7.05 -5.81
CA TRP A 138 17.82 5.77 -6.11
C TRP A 138 16.41 5.94 -6.72
N SER A 139 15.99 4.93 -7.47
CA SER A 139 14.62 4.73 -7.94
C SER A 139 14.29 3.23 -7.97
N ILE A 140 13.05 2.87 -7.66
CA ILE A 140 12.58 1.50 -7.52
C ILE A 140 11.32 1.36 -8.35
N TYR A 141 11.27 0.31 -9.17
CA TYR A 141 10.14 -0.01 -10.02
C TYR A 141 9.65 -1.39 -9.65
N LEU A 142 8.38 -1.49 -9.24
CA LEU A 142 7.72 -2.74 -8.85
C LEU A 142 6.56 -2.96 -9.82
N LEU A 143 6.68 -3.98 -10.67
CA LEU A 143 5.63 -4.41 -11.57
C LEU A 143 4.83 -5.52 -10.89
N ALA A 144 3.53 -5.32 -10.72
CA ALA A 144 2.63 -6.29 -10.11
C ALA A 144 1.39 -6.54 -10.98
N THR A 145 0.70 -7.65 -10.76
CA THR A 145 -0.56 -7.94 -11.46
C THR A 145 -1.59 -6.83 -11.30
N ALA A 146 -2.45 -6.67 -12.30
CA ALA A 146 -3.60 -5.78 -12.18
C ALA A 146 -4.50 -6.17 -11.00
N ILE A 147 -5.18 -5.19 -10.41
CA ILE A 147 -6.15 -5.42 -9.33
C ILE A 147 -7.55 -5.36 -9.94
N PRO A 148 -8.31 -6.47 -9.89
CA PRO A 148 -9.70 -6.46 -10.33
C PRO A 148 -10.59 -5.76 -9.31
N GLY A 149 -11.77 -5.34 -9.76
CA GLY A 149 -12.79 -4.76 -8.90
C GLY A 149 -12.54 -3.30 -8.52
N ILE A 150 -13.23 -2.86 -7.47
CA ILE A 150 -13.20 -1.49 -6.95
C ILE A 150 -12.78 -1.47 -5.49
N PRO A 151 -12.08 -0.41 -5.02
CA PRO A 151 -11.74 -0.29 -3.61
C PRO A 151 -13.00 -0.13 -2.76
N LEU A 152 -12.99 -0.70 -1.56
CA LEU A 152 -14.11 -0.68 -0.63
C LEU A 152 -14.36 0.72 0.00
N ALA A 153 -13.43 1.66 -0.19
CA ALA A 153 -13.60 3.08 0.07
C ALA A 153 -12.73 3.94 -0.87
N ILE A 154 -13.19 5.16 -1.18
CA ILE A 154 -12.43 6.12 -1.99
C ILE A 154 -11.45 6.91 -1.10
N GLU A 155 -11.89 7.34 0.08
CA GLU A 155 -11.07 8.07 1.04
C GLU A 155 -10.56 7.20 2.18
N GLY A 156 -9.37 7.53 2.67
CA GLY A 156 -8.78 6.92 3.83
C GLY A 156 -9.55 7.45 5.02
N SER A 157 -10.46 6.63 5.52
CA SER A 157 -11.21 6.85 6.75
C SER A 157 -10.29 7.30 7.90
N ARG A 158 -10.12 8.61 8.04
CA ARG A 158 -9.48 9.24 9.19
C ARG A 158 -10.55 10.08 9.88
N TYR A 159 -10.73 9.83 11.17
CA TYR A 159 -11.20 10.88 12.08
C TYR A 159 -9.99 11.26 12.95
N GLU A 160 -9.95 12.51 13.42
CA GLU A 160 -9.20 12.94 14.59
C GLU A 160 -10.25 13.36 15.63
N TYR A 161 -10.25 12.76 16.81
CA TYR A 161 -10.96 13.31 17.96
C TYR A 161 -10.11 13.14 19.22
N GLU A 162 -9.84 14.28 19.85
CA GLU A 162 -9.30 14.46 21.20
C GLU A 162 -8.48 13.29 21.77
N ASN A 163 -7.27 13.12 21.24
CA ASN A 163 -6.17 12.38 21.87
C ASN A 163 -6.40 10.89 22.18
N GLN A 164 -7.38 10.19 21.58
CA GLN A 164 -7.47 8.72 21.65
C GLN A 164 -7.82 8.06 20.31
N LEU A 165 -7.04 7.03 19.96
CA LEU A 165 -7.07 6.18 18.77
C LEU A 165 -8.40 6.17 17.99
N THR A 166 -8.33 6.68 16.77
CA THR A 166 -9.44 6.85 15.84
C THR A 166 -9.71 5.59 15.02
N PHE A 167 -10.98 5.23 14.87
CA PHE A 167 -11.43 4.13 14.00
C PHE A 167 -12.47 4.64 13.00
N LEU A 168 -12.47 3.95 11.85
CA LEU A 168 -12.94 4.36 10.53
C LEU A 168 -14.38 4.90 10.47
N VAL A 169 -14.60 5.98 9.70
CA VAL A 169 -15.94 6.41 9.27
C VAL A 169 -16.44 5.45 8.17
N PRO A 170 -17.72 5.01 8.21
CA PRO A 170 -18.36 4.20 7.18
C PRO A 170 -18.67 4.99 5.89
N ASP A 171 -17.74 5.83 5.43
CA ASP A 171 -17.82 6.45 4.11
C ASP A 171 -17.02 5.59 3.12
N GLY A 172 -17.73 4.85 2.28
CA GLY A 172 -17.13 3.96 1.30
C GLY A 172 -18.14 3.02 0.70
N GLU A 173 -17.75 2.43 -0.43
CA GLU A 173 -18.53 1.44 -1.17
C GLU A 173 -19.07 0.34 -0.26
N PHE A 174 -18.24 -0.16 0.67
CA PHE A 174 -18.59 -1.26 1.55
C PHE A 174 -19.84 -1.01 2.39
N TRP A 175 -19.94 0.13 3.08
CA TRP A 175 -21.07 0.40 3.98
C TRP A 175 -22.25 1.08 3.28
N LYS A 176 -22.00 1.85 2.21
CA LYS A 176 -23.05 2.62 1.52
C LYS A 176 -23.81 1.79 0.50
N ASN A 177 -23.10 0.95 -0.26
CA ASN A 177 -23.65 0.35 -1.48
C ASN A 177 -23.73 -1.19 -1.42
N LEU A 178 -23.02 -1.85 -0.50
CA LEU A 178 -23.06 -3.31 -0.36
C LEU A 178 -24.06 -3.78 0.69
N ASP A 179 -24.86 -4.79 0.35
CA ASP A 179 -25.79 -5.42 1.26
C ASP A 179 -25.05 -6.28 2.33
N ARG A 180 -25.78 -6.72 3.35
CA ARG A 180 -25.19 -7.53 4.43
C ARG A 180 -24.59 -8.85 3.91
N PRO A 181 -25.27 -9.64 3.06
CA PRO A 181 -24.70 -10.87 2.52
C PRO A 181 -23.37 -10.65 1.78
N THR A 182 -23.27 -9.63 0.92
CA THR A 182 -22.02 -9.31 0.21
C THR A 182 -20.92 -8.91 1.18
N ARG A 183 -21.25 -8.09 2.19
CA ARG A 183 -20.30 -7.70 3.23
C ARG A 183 -19.80 -8.88 4.05
N ASP A 184 -20.66 -9.87 4.32
CA ASP A 184 -20.29 -11.08 5.03
C ASP A 184 -19.38 -11.98 4.18
N GLU A 185 -19.62 -12.09 2.88
CA GLU A 185 -18.72 -12.79 1.95
C GLU A 185 -17.33 -12.11 1.89
N ILE A 186 -17.29 -10.78 1.80
CA ILE A 186 -16.05 -10.01 1.86
C ILE A 186 -15.28 -10.31 3.15
N ARG A 187 -15.97 -10.38 4.30
CA ARG A 187 -15.36 -10.73 5.58
C ARG A 187 -14.77 -12.13 5.59
N THR A 188 -15.49 -13.11 5.06
CA THR A 188 -15.00 -14.49 4.93
C THR A 188 -13.73 -14.54 4.08
N GLN A 189 -13.70 -13.85 2.94
CA GLN A 189 -12.49 -13.81 2.10
C GLN A 189 -11.36 -13.02 2.74
N PHE A 190 -11.66 -11.95 3.47
CA PHE A 190 -10.66 -11.18 4.19
C PHE A 190 -9.98 -11.99 5.30
N GLU A 191 -10.75 -12.78 6.07
CA GLU A 191 -10.18 -13.72 7.05
C GLU A 191 -9.24 -14.73 6.38
N ALA A 192 -9.66 -15.31 5.24
CA ALA A 192 -8.83 -16.23 4.47
C ALA A 192 -7.55 -15.54 3.96
N ALA A 193 -7.65 -14.30 3.47
CA ALA A 193 -6.53 -13.49 3.03
C ALA A 193 -5.55 -13.20 4.16
N TYR A 194 -6.05 -12.75 5.32
CA TYR A 194 -5.24 -12.47 6.49
C TYR A 194 -4.45 -13.71 6.93
N ASN A 195 -5.11 -14.87 7.02
CA ASN A 195 -4.45 -16.12 7.42
C ASN A 195 -3.39 -16.54 6.40
N ASP A 196 -3.65 -16.41 5.09
CA ASP A 196 -2.68 -16.77 4.05
C ASP A 196 -1.46 -15.84 4.04
N ILE A 197 -1.67 -14.53 4.13
CA ILE A 197 -0.61 -13.51 4.15
C ILE A 197 0.27 -13.70 5.40
N THR A 198 -0.35 -13.93 6.56
CA THR A 198 0.39 -14.13 7.81
C THR A 198 1.13 -15.45 7.87
N ALA A 199 0.59 -16.53 7.30
CA ALA A 199 1.29 -17.81 7.14
C ALA A 199 2.55 -17.67 6.28
N LYS A 200 2.55 -16.74 5.30
CA LYS A 200 3.72 -16.38 4.47
C LYS A 200 4.70 -15.44 5.18
N GLY A 201 4.51 -15.18 6.48
CA GLY A 201 5.42 -14.38 7.28
C GLY A 201 5.32 -12.87 7.00
N VAL A 202 4.14 -12.41 6.55
CA VAL A 202 3.89 -11.00 6.21
C VAL A 202 2.73 -10.47 7.05
N SER A 203 2.86 -9.23 7.52
CA SER A 203 1.79 -8.49 8.19
C SER A 203 0.89 -7.82 7.14
N CYS A 204 -0.43 -7.95 7.32
CA CYS A 204 -1.43 -7.18 6.57
C CYS A 204 -1.43 -5.67 6.88
N GLY A 205 -0.54 -5.22 7.79
CA GLY A 205 -0.34 -3.80 8.10
C GLY A 205 -1.58 -3.14 8.69
N LEU A 206 -1.65 -1.81 8.53
CA LEU A 206 -2.83 -1.00 8.83
C LEU A 206 -3.65 -0.77 7.55
N ALA A 207 -3.94 -1.84 6.80
CA ALA A 207 -4.82 -1.73 5.65
C ALA A 207 -6.15 -1.09 6.05
N THR A 208 -6.69 -0.26 5.19
CA THR A 208 -8.01 0.34 5.34
C THR A 208 -8.93 -0.14 4.23
N LEU A 209 -10.20 0.23 4.26
CA LEU A 209 -11.15 -0.09 3.19
C LEU A 209 -10.67 0.40 1.81
N ARG A 210 -9.78 1.40 1.72
CA ARG A 210 -9.23 1.85 0.43
C ARG A 210 -8.18 0.91 -0.17
N ASP A 211 -7.59 0.08 0.67
CA ASP A 211 -6.54 -0.87 0.30
C ASP A 211 -7.14 -2.26 0.01
N ILE A 212 -8.45 -2.44 0.26
CA ILE A 212 -9.17 -3.69 0.03
C ILE A 212 -10.08 -3.48 -1.17
N TYR A 213 -9.97 -4.37 -2.15
CA TYR A 213 -10.68 -4.33 -3.41
C TYR A 213 -11.63 -5.51 -3.51
N TRP A 214 -12.82 -5.26 -4.03
CA TRP A 214 -13.83 -6.27 -4.28
C TRP A 214 -14.23 -6.28 -5.74
N ASP A 215 -14.10 -7.45 -6.37
CA ASP A 215 -14.62 -7.72 -7.70
C ASP A 215 -15.90 -8.54 -7.60
N SER A 216 -17.05 -7.89 -7.79
CA SER A 216 -18.36 -8.55 -7.74
C SER A 216 -18.62 -9.49 -8.92
N SER A 217 -17.87 -9.36 -10.03
CA SER A 217 -18.05 -10.25 -11.19
C SER A 217 -17.47 -11.63 -10.96
N THR A 218 -16.41 -11.73 -10.17
CA THR A 218 -15.72 -12.97 -9.83
C THR A 218 -15.89 -13.38 -8.36
N ASN A 219 -16.50 -12.52 -7.55
CA ASN A 219 -16.54 -12.63 -6.08
C ASN A 219 -15.13 -12.83 -5.51
N THR A 220 -14.22 -11.93 -5.82
CA THR A 220 -12.83 -12.01 -5.33
C THR A 220 -12.40 -10.77 -4.57
N LEU A 221 -11.65 -11.01 -3.49
CA LEU A 221 -11.03 -9.97 -2.66
C LEU A 221 -9.53 -9.86 -2.93
N THR A 222 -9.05 -8.62 -3.12
CA THR A 222 -7.62 -8.30 -3.22
C THR A 222 -7.23 -7.24 -2.19
N ILE A 223 -6.14 -7.47 -1.45
CA ILE A 223 -5.55 -6.53 -0.51
C ILE A 223 -4.28 -5.94 -1.15
N ASN A 224 -4.21 -4.61 -1.22
CA ASN A 224 -3.11 -3.87 -1.82
C ASN A 224 -2.68 -2.73 -0.89
N THR A 225 -1.87 -3.08 0.12
CA THR A 225 -1.34 -2.14 1.11
C THR A 225 0.19 -2.13 1.11
N GLN A 226 0.79 -1.30 1.97
CA GLN A 226 2.22 -1.33 2.27
C GLN A 226 2.53 -2.51 3.20
N PHE A 227 2.64 -3.70 2.62
CA PHE A 227 2.97 -4.94 3.34
C PHE A 227 4.32 -4.84 4.05
N LYS A 228 4.46 -5.55 5.17
CA LYS A 228 5.72 -5.64 5.90
C LYS A 228 5.99 -7.09 6.31
N PRO A 229 7.23 -7.59 6.21
CA PRO A 229 7.57 -8.89 6.75
C PRO A 229 7.44 -8.84 8.27
N PHE A 230 7.10 -9.96 8.91
CA PHE A 230 7.45 -10.08 10.32
C PHE A 230 8.99 -10.04 10.43
N SER A 231 9.49 -9.15 11.27
CA SER A 231 10.92 -8.97 11.53
C SER A 231 11.22 -9.13 13.02
N ASP A 232 12.46 -9.50 13.34
CA ASP A 232 12.92 -9.66 14.73
C ASP A 232 12.94 -8.34 15.50
N ASN A 233 12.91 -7.21 14.78
CA ASN A 233 12.89 -5.85 15.32
C ASN A 233 11.47 -5.42 15.75
N TYR A 234 10.41 -6.09 15.28
CA TYR A 234 9.06 -5.81 15.71
C TYR A 234 8.71 -6.54 17.02
N VAL A 235 7.92 -5.87 17.86
CA VAL A 235 7.40 -6.44 19.12
C VAL A 235 6.61 -7.72 18.86
N THR A 236 5.87 -7.78 17.74
CA THR A 236 5.13 -8.97 17.29
C THR A 236 5.99 -9.82 16.36
N LYS A 237 6.74 -10.75 16.95
CA LYS A 237 7.62 -11.70 16.24
C LYS A 237 6.88 -12.88 15.59
N ARG A 238 5.56 -12.96 15.76
CA ARG A 238 4.71 -14.05 15.25
C ARG A 238 3.39 -13.50 14.71
N PRO A 239 2.77 -14.21 13.76
CA PRO A 239 1.39 -13.97 13.37
C PRO A 239 0.51 -13.87 14.61
N THR A 240 -0.26 -12.79 14.73
CA THR A 240 -1.31 -12.79 15.75
C THR A 240 -2.46 -13.64 15.21
N PRO A 241 -2.93 -14.66 15.97
CA PRO A 241 -4.05 -15.48 15.55
C PRO A 241 -5.24 -14.62 15.14
N TRP A 242 -5.97 -15.08 14.13
CA TRP A 242 -7.17 -14.39 13.69
C TRP A 242 -8.18 -14.21 14.85
N SER A 243 -8.80 -13.04 14.89
CA SER A 243 -9.93 -12.73 15.77
C SER A 243 -10.96 -11.94 14.98
N THR A 244 -12.25 -12.26 15.15
CA THR A 244 -13.38 -11.52 14.56
C THR A 244 -13.30 -10.01 14.84
N GLN A 245 -12.70 -9.62 15.97
CA GLN A 245 -12.53 -8.21 16.33
C GLN A 245 -11.63 -7.44 15.36
N TYR A 246 -10.78 -8.13 14.59
CA TYR A 246 -9.94 -7.51 13.57
C TYR A 246 -10.74 -6.90 12.43
N PHE A 247 -11.96 -7.35 12.17
CA PHE A 247 -12.84 -6.62 11.25
C PHE A 247 -13.00 -5.15 11.66
N GLY A 248 -13.00 -4.82 12.95
CA GLY A 248 -13.03 -3.44 13.42
C GLY A 248 -11.76 -2.64 13.11
N VAL A 249 -10.60 -3.28 13.10
CA VAL A 249 -9.31 -2.65 12.78
C VAL A 249 -9.25 -2.23 11.32
N TYR A 250 -9.77 -3.08 10.43
CA TYR A 250 -9.75 -2.86 8.98
C TYR A 250 -10.99 -2.13 8.43
N GLY A 251 -11.91 -1.69 9.31
CA GLY A 251 -13.15 -0.99 8.94
C GLY A 251 -14.27 -1.89 8.39
N LEU A 252 -14.05 -3.21 8.43
CA LEU A 252 -15.03 -4.23 8.05
C LEU A 252 -16.06 -4.49 9.16
N ALA A 253 -15.98 -3.84 10.31
CA ALA A 253 -17.03 -3.80 11.33
C ALA A 253 -16.99 -2.46 12.08
N LEU A 254 -18.13 -1.99 12.60
CA LEU A 254 -18.18 -0.78 13.43
C LEU A 254 -18.22 -1.17 14.91
N ARG A 255 -17.20 -0.74 15.64
CA ARG A 255 -17.09 -0.95 17.10
C ARG A 255 -17.90 0.10 17.86
N PRO A 256 -18.61 -0.26 18.94
CA PRO A 256 -19.19 0.69 19.88
C PRO A 256 -18.13 1.57 20.55
N GLN A 257 -18.44 2.85 20.72
CA GLN A 257 -17.55 3.82 21.38
C GLN A 257 -17.36 3.54 22.88
N SER A 258 -18.36 2.96 23.53
CA SER A 258 -18.38 2.69 24.98
C SER A 258 -17.48 1.53 25.42
N LEU A 259 -16.97 0.74 24.47
CA LEU A 259 -16.23 -0.48 24.76
C LEU A 259 -14.71 -0.23 24.81
N ARG A 260 -14.09 -0.37 25.99
CA ARG A 260 -12.62 -0.33 26.18
C ARG A 260 -12.03 -1.73 26.09
N PHE A 261 -10.91 -1.88 25.38
CA PHE A 261 -10.13 -3.13 25.39
C PHE A 261 -9.67 -3.51 26.80
N PRO A 262 -9.52 -4.81 27.12
CA PRO A 262 -9.77 -5.99 26.27
C PRO A 262 -11.12 -6.69 26.50
N TYR A 263 -11.66 -7.29 25.42
CA TYR A 263 -12.78 -8.26 25.42
C TYR A 263 -12.27 -9.63 24.93
N ASP A 264 -13.04 -10.69 25.18
CA ASP A 264 -12.75 -12.04 24.72
C ASP A 264 -12.53 -12.10 23.18
N LEU A 265 -11.29 -12.38 22.77
CA LEU A 265 -10.85 -12.44 21.37
C LEU A 265 -11.50 -13.59 20.59
N THR A 266 -12.16 -14.52 21.28
CA THR A 266 -12.83 -15.69 20.67
C THR A 266 -14.30 -15.42 20.29
N MET A 267 -14.82 -14.22 20.58
CA MET A 267 -16.21 -13.89 20.27
C MET A 267 -16.51 -13.95 18.77
N THR A 268 -17.61 -14.62 18.45
CA THR A 268 -18.21 -14.70 17.12
C THR A 268 -18.97 -13.42 16.74
N ILE A 269 -19.29 -13.25 15.46
CA ILE A 269 -20.10 -12.12 14.98
C ILE A 269 -21.42 -11.95 15.77
N PRO A 270 -22.26 -12.99 15.96
CA PRO A 270 -23.50 -12.86 16.73
C PRO A 270 -23.29 -12.45 18.20
N GLN A 271 -22.16 -12.84 18.81
CA GLN A 271 -21.83 -12.42 20.18
C GLN A 271 -21.39 -10.96 20.22
N LEU A 272 -20.63 -10.51 19.22
CA LEU A 272 -20.20 -9.11 19.11
C LEU A 272 -21.39 -8.17 18.82
N GLU A 273 -22.34 -8.60 17.99
CA GLU A 273 -23.59 -7.85 17.73
C GLU A 273 -24.41 -7.63 19.00
N LYS A 274 -24.47 -8.61 19.91
CA LYS A 274 -25.15 -8.48 21.21
C LYS A 274 -24.56 -7.39 22.11
N ILE A 275 -23.27 -7.09 21.96
CA ILE A 275 -22.59 -6.02 22.71
C ILE A 275 -22.47 -4.73 21.89
N GLY A 276 -23.19 -4.64 20.76
CA GLY A 276 -23.39 -3.41 20.00
C GLY A 276 -22.52 -3.25 18.75
N TRP A 277 -21.65 -4.22 18.42
CA TRP A 277 -20.93 -4.16 17.15
C TRP A 277 -21.90 -4.21 15.98
N ARG A 278 -21.54 -3.52 14.89
CA ARG A 278 -22.29 -3.59 13.64
C ARG A 278 -21.42 -4.22 12.57
N PHE A 279 -21.99 -5.24 11.93
CA PHE A 279 -21.47 -5.93 10.76
C PHE A 279 -22.42 -5.67 9.58
#